data_AF-A0A661USP9-F1
#
_entry.id   AF-A0A661USP9-F1
#
_cell.length_a   1.000
_cell.length_b   1.000
_cell.length_c   1.000
_cell.angle_alpha   90.00
_cell.angle_beta   90.00
_cell.angle_gamma   90.00
#
_symmetry.space_group_name_H-M   'P 1'
#
loop_
_entity.id
_entity.type
_entity.pdbx_description
1 polymer ?
#
loop_
_entity_poly.entity_id
_entity_poly.type
_entity_poly.pdbx_seq_one_letter_code
_entity_poly.pdbx_strand_id
1 'polypeptide(L)'
;ISIWGDSTGFHEWFYYDDYTNGKRNPSFSDFEVDPITVFGVDYELPFVQNPLFTLSHYGEAAQIDGHGMGFIFPGFNSKFLIFHMNLEYRIYQDDFMPAFFDQLYDEQRAVVVIDSMGEKTAISKEEYQLADRTKSHGWYGALTTNILNFLFVTVAYEDMYDKNDNNSRSLWGKANFDTKIIPKLTKAEIGYSQTGFDKLSEFKTPNAIINGSLGYSLGGSTQLVGSYQERYVDLNNDGKIKGTAETITSMSLGVEFSF
;
A
#
# COMPACT_ATOMS: atom_id res chain seq x y z
N ILE A 1 3.19 46.02 -35.73
CA ILE A 1 3.82 45.64 -34.45
C ILE A 1 4.03 44.13 -34.53
N SER A 2 5.29 43.72 -34.73
CA SER A 2 5.72 42.33 -34.87
C SER A 2 5.78 41.67 -33.50
N ILE A 3 5.25 40.45 -33.41
CA ILE A 3 5.30 39.62 -32.22
C ILE A 3 6.65 38.90 -32.27
N TRP A 4 7.58 39.28 -31.38
CA TRP A 4 8.84 38.56 -31.20
C TRP A 4 8.56 37.36 -30.30
N GLY A 5 8.56 36.16 -30.89
CA GLY A 5 8.66 34.91 -30.15
C GLY A 5 10.07 34.78 -29.61
N ASP A 6 10.20 34.66 -28.31
CA ASP A 6 11.43 34.26 -27.64
C ASP A 6 11.80 32.83 -28.10
N SER A 7 13.03 32.68 -28.60
CA SER A 7 13.60 31.40 -29.06
C SER A 7 14.48 30.72 -28.00
N THR A 8 14.30 31.04 -26.72
CA THR A 8 14.84 30.25 -25.62
C THR A 8 14.01 28.97 -25.52
N GLY A 9 14.41 27.97 -26.33
CA GLY A 9 13.78 26.66 -26.36
C GLY A 9 13.82 25.96 -25.01
N PHE A 10 13.33 24.72 -24.97
CA PHE A 10 13.40 23.74 -23.86
C PHE A 10 14.76 23.62 -23.12
N HIS A 11 15.80 24.34 -23.54
CA HIS A 11 17.12 24.45 -22.93
C HIS A 11 17.14 25.06 -21.52
N GLU A 12 16.19 25.93 -21.14
CA GLU A 12 16.22 26.58 -19.83
C GLU A 12 15.37 25.89 -18.74
N TRP A 13 14.63 24.81 -19.08
CA TRP A 13 13.82 24.07 -18.09
C TRP A 13 14.64 23.16 -17.16
N PHE A 14 15.94 22.99 -17.43
CA PHE A 14 16.84 22.10 -16.68
C PHE A 14 17.91 22.86 -15.90
N TYR A 15 17.62 24.10 -15.50
CA TYR A 15 18.55 24.85 -14.65
C TYR A 15 18.53 24.31 -13.22
N TYR A 16 19.61 23.59 -12.91
CA TYR A 16 20.09 23.21 -11.57
C TYR A 16 19.31 22.07 -10.88
N ASP A 17 20.01 20.96 -10.63
CA ASP A 17 19.51 19.84 -9.84
C ASP A 17 20.49 19.52 -8.71
N ASP A 18 20.09 19.83 -7.47
CA ASP A 18 20.93 19.72 -6.28
C ASP A 18 21.27 18.25 -5.92
N TYR A 19 20.49 17.27 -6.40
CA TYR A 19 20.71 15.85 -6.06
C TYR A 19 21.96 15.23 -6.70
N THR A 20 22.55 15.89 -7.70
CA THR A 20 23.70 15.33 -8.44
C THR A 20 25.02 16.00 -8.11
N ASN A 21 25.09 16.84 -7.06
CA ASN A 21 26.23 17.74 -6.85
C ASN A 21 26.60 18.53 -8.14
N GLY A 22 25.58 18.94 -8.90
CA GLY A 22 25.76 19.68 -10.15
C GLY A 22 26.26 18.85 -11.35
N LYS A 23 26.22 17.52 -11.30
CA LYS A 23 26.63 16.66 -12.43
C LYS A 23 25.51 16.54 -13.47
N ARG A 24 25.75 17.17 -14.62
CA ARG A 24 24.84 17.32 -15.78
C ARG A 24 24.41 16.01 -16.48
N ASN A 25 24.91 14.85 -16.04
CA ASN A 25 24.59 13.52 -16.58
C ASN A 25 25.07 12.46 -15.57
N PRO A 26 24.36 12.28 -14.44
CA PRO A 26 24.80 11.37 -13.40
C PRO A 26 24.85 9.94 -13.98
N SER A 27 26.01 9.32 -13.88
CA SER A 27 26.19 7.89 -14.13
C SER A 27 25.57 7.11 -12.98
N PHE A 28 25.18 5.85 -13.19
CA PHE A 28 24.83 4.95 -12.07
C PHE A 28 25.91 4.90 -10.98
N SER A 29 27.17 5.17 -11.33
CA SER A 29 28.30 5.27 -10.40
C SER A 29 28.36 6.55 -9.57
N ASP A 30 27.55 7.56 -9.91
CA ASP A 30 27.48 8.83 -9.16
C ASP A 30 26.42 8.80 -8.06
N PHE A 31 25.59 7.76 -8.02
CA PHE A 31 24.63 7.52 -6.95
C PHE A 31 25.24 6.59 -5.90
N GLU A 32 24.98 6.91 -4.64
CA GLU A 32 25.29 5.98 -3.55
C GLU A 32 24.46 4.71 -3.75
N VAL A 33 25.15 3.57 -3.73
CA VAL A 33 24.52 2.26 -3.89
C VAL A 33 24.19 1.75 -2.50
N ASP A 34 22.91 1.67 -2.19
CA ASP A 34 22.37 1.19 -0.92
C ASP A 34 21.67 -0.18 -1.13
N PRO A 35 22.41 -1.30 -1.11
CA PRO A 35 21.84 -2.60 -1.41
C PRO A 35 21.13 -3.20 -0.21
N ILE A 36 19.81 -3.38 -0.30
CA ILE A 36 19.02 -4.07 0.72
C ILE A 36 18.78 -5.55 0.36
N THR A 37 18.97 -6.43 1.33
CA THR A 37 18.75 -7.89 1.19
C THR A 37 17.74 -8.37 2.22
N VAL A 38 16.83 -9.27 1.84
CA VAL A 38 15.85 -9.87 2.75
C VAL A 38 15.92 -11.39 2.66
N PHE A 39 16.02 -12.03 3.82
CA PHE A 39 15.96 -13.49 3.97
C PHE A 39 14.60 -13.88 4.54
N GLY A 40 14.01 -14.96 4.03
CA GLY A 40 12.72 -15.44 4.49
C GLY A 40 12.66 -16.96 4.51
N VAL A 41 11.92 -17.50 5.48
CA VAL A 41 11.56 -18.92 5.55
C VAL A 41 10.13 -19.06 6.04
N ASP A 42 9.40 -19.97 5.44
CA ASP A 42 8.04 -20.31 5.81
C ASP A 42 7.87 -21.83 5.91
N TYR A 43 6.81 -22.25 6.58
CA TYR A 43 6.32 -23.62 6.53
C TYR A 43 4.80 -23.66 6.66
N GLU A 44 4.17 -24.66 6.07
CA GLU A 44 2.75 -24.95 6.22
C GLU A 44 2.55 -26.43 6.56
N LEU A 45 1.76 -26.71 7.61
CA LEU A 45 1.36 -28.03 8.05
C LEU A 45 -0.16 -28.17 7.91
N PRO A 46 -0.64 -29.03 6.99
CA PRO A 46 -2.07 -29.28 6.89
C PRO A 46 -2.55 -30.12 8.08
N PHE A 47 -3.53 -29.60 8.83
CA PHE A 47 -4.16 -30.33 9.94
C PHE A 47 -5.39 -31.12 9.46
N VAL A 48 -6.21 -30.52 8.61
CA VAL A 48 -7.40 -31.15 8.02
C VAL A 48 -7.49 -30.80 6.55
N GLN A 49 -7.74 -31.80 5.70
CA GLN A 49 -7.87 -31.60 4.26
C GLN A 49 -9.04 -32.41 3.70
N ASN A 50 -10.19 -31.78 3.53
CA ASN A 50 -11.37 -32.35 2.88
C ASN A 50 -11.94 -31.36 1.85
N PRO A 51 -12.73 -31.82 0.86
CA PRO A 51 -13.31 -30.95 -0.17
C PRO A 51 -14.20 -29.80 0.35
N LEU A 52 -14.79 -29.95 1.54
CA LEU A 52 -15.67 -28.94 2.15
C LEU A 52 -14.97 -28.06 3.19
N PHE A 53 -13.83 -28.53 3.73
CA PHE A 53 -13.14 -27.89 4.83
C PHE A 53 -11.65 -28.23 4.80
N THR A 54 -10.80 -27.20 4.77
CA THR A 54 -9.36 -27.33 4.98
C THR A 54 -8.93 -26.47 6.17
N LEU A 55 -7.97 -26.96 6.95
CA LEU A 55 -7.31 -26.21 8.01
C LEU A 55 -5.82 -26.53 7.98
N SER A 56 -5.00 -25.50 7.87
CA SER A 56 -3.55 -25.58 7.95
C SER A 56 -3.03 -24.64 9.02
N HIS A 57 -1.94 -25.04 9.67
CA HIS A 57 -1.12 -24.17 10.49
C HIS A 57 0.11 -23.77 9.69
N TYR A 58 0.52 -22.50 9.75
CA TYR A 58 1.76 -22.04 9.14
C TYR A 58 2.55 -21.15 10.09
N GLY A 59 3.81 -20.96 9.76
CA GLY A 59 4.64 -19.95 10.40
C GLY A 59 5.62 -19.37 9.38
N GLU A 60 5.97 -18.12 9.58
CA GLU A 60 6.89 -17.38 8.72
C GLU A 60 7.90 -16.64 9.58
N ALA A 61 9.12 -16.51 9.05
CA ALA A 61 10.15 -15.65 9.61
C ALA A 61 10.87 -14.94 8.47
N ALA A 62 11.06 -13.64 8.60
CA ALA A 62 11.81 -12.83 7.64
C ALA A 62 12.77 -11.90 8.38
N GLN A 63 13.91 -11.62 7.75
CA GLN A 63 14.93 -10.69 8.24
C GLN A 63 15.37 -9.79 7.10
N ILE A 64 15.40 -8.48 7.36
CA ILE A 64 16.08 -7.53 6.50
C ILE A 64 17.54 -7.47 6.96
N ASP A 65 18.50 -7.69 6.07
CA ASP A 65 19.92 -7.70 6.42
C ASP A 65 20.35 -6.34 6.97
N GLY A 66 21.08 -6.34 8.09
CA GLY A 66 21.40 -5.11 8.84
C GLY A 66 20.26 -4.52 9.69
N HIS A 67 19.06 -5.12 9.67
CA HIS A 67 17.85 -4.63 10.33
C HIS A 67 17.11 -5.74 11.12
N GLY A 68 15.93 -5.42 11.63
CA GLY A 68 15.12 -6.34 12.44
C GLY A 68 14.51 -7.52 11.70
N MET A 69 13.86 -8.38 12.49
CA MET A 69 13.11 -9.54 12.02
C MET A 69 11.60 -9.42 12.21
N GLY A 70 10.85 -10.08 11.35
CA GLY A 70 9.43 -10.32 11.48
C GLY A 70 9.11 -11.80 11.58
N PHE A 71 8.10 -12.13 12.39
CA PHE A 71 7.61 -13.49 12.60
C PHE A 71 6.10 -13.52 12.51
N ILE A 72 5.59 -14.60 11.92
CA ILE A 72 4.19 -14.99 12.01
C ILE A 72 4.16 -16.35 12.71
N PHE A 73 3.68 -16.37 13.96
CA PHE A 73 3.44 -17.62 14.67
C PHE A 73 2.57 -17.39 15.91
N PRO A 74 1.46 -18.14 16.08
CA PRO A 74 0.91 -19.10 15.12
C PRO A 74 0.19 -18.42 13.94
N GLY A 75 0.24 -19.06 12.76
CA GLY A 75 -0.58 -18.73 11.60
C GLY A 75 -1.56 -19.86 11.30
N PHE A 76 -2.79 -19.52 10.92
CA PHE A 76 -3.82 -20.48 10.52
C PHE A 76 -4.50 -20.07 9.23
N ASN A 77 -4.59 -21.01 8.29
CA ASN A 77 -5.32 -20.86 7.05
C ASN A 77 -6.48 -21.86 7.05
N SER A 78 -7.68 -21.41 6.74
CA SER A 78 -8.85 -22.27 6.64
C SER A 78 -9.65 -21.95 5.38
N LYS A 79 -10.18 -22.99 4.73
CA LYS A 79 -11.16 -22.84 3.65
C LYS A 79 -12.40 -23.63 4.04
N PHE A 80 -13.55 -22.99 3.97
CA PHE A 80 -14.84 -23.60 4.21
C PHE A 80 -15.86 -23.07 3.21
N LEU A 81 -16.38 -23.95 2.35
CA LEU A 81 -17.29 -23.57 1.26
C LEU A 81 -16.72 -22.43 0.40
N ILE A 82 -17.36 -21.25 0.43
CA ILE A 82 -16.97 -20.05 -0.33
C ILE A 82 -16.04 -19.13 0.46
N PHE A 83 -15.72 -19.47 1.71
CA PHE A 83 -14.96 -18.64 2.64
C PHE A 83 -13.53 -19.16 2.76
N HIS A 84 -12.57 -18.25 2.62
CA HIS A 84 -11.17 -18.45 2.94
C HIS A 84 -10.82 -17.53 4.11
N MET A 85 -10.15 -18.07 5.12
CA MET A 85 -9.84 -17.37 6.36
C MET A 85 -8.36 -17.47 6.67
N ASN A 86 -7.78 -16.37 7.14
CA ASN A 86 -6.44 -16.30 7.69
C ASN A 86 -6.52 -15.72 9.10
N LEU A 87 -5.79 -16.30 10.04
CA LEU A 87 -5.60 -15.78 11.38
C LEU A 87 -4.13 -15.91 11.75
N GLU A 88 -3.50 -14.80 12.08
CA GLU A 88 -2.07 -14.70 12.30
C GLU A 88 -1.78 -13.95 13.58
N TYR A 89 -0.85 -14.46 14.38
CA TYR A 89 -0.16 -13.65 15.36
C TYR A 89 1.18 -13.18 14.78
N ARG A 90 1.33 -11.87 14.66
CA ARG A 90 2.46 -11.19 14.03
C ARG A 90 3.35 -10.59 15.10
N ILE A 91 4.67 -10.69 14.92
CA ILE A 91 5.68 -10.09 15.80
C ILE A 91 6.72 -9.43 14.92
N TYR A 92 6.94 -8.14 15.09
CA TYR A 92 7.93 -7.35 14.37
C TYR A 92 8.91 -6.74 15.37
N GLN A 93 10.20 -6.88 15.11
CA GLN A 93 11.25 -6.21 15.86
C GLN A 93 11.37 -4.73 15.44
N ASP A 94 12.19 -3.97 16.16
CA ASP A 94 12.61 -2.65 15.71
C ASP A 94 13.26 -2.77 14.32
N ASP A 95 13.12 -1.74 13.49
CA ASP A 95 13.68 -1.68 12.13
C ASP A 95 13.15 -2.75 11.15
N PHE A 96 12.01 -3.38 11.45
CA PHE A 96 11.36 -4.31 10.52
C PHE A 96 10.09 -3.71 9.91
N MET A 97 9.97 -3.80 8.59
CA MET A 97 8.74 -3.49 7.87
C MET A 97 8.27 -4.70 7.04
N PRO A 98 7.06 -5.23 7.31
CA PRO A 98 6.49 -6.28 6.47
C PRO A 98 6.25 -5.75 5.04
N ALA A 99 6.37 -6.63 4.05
CA ALA A 99 6.20 -6.29 2.64
C ALA A 99 7.08 -5.11 2.16
N PHE A 100 8.36 -5.10 2.56
CA PHE A 100 9.30 -4.02 2.20
C PHE A 100 9.33 -3.73 0.68
N PHE A 101 9.37 -4.79 -0.14
CA PHE A 101 9.32 -4.75 -1.61
C PHE A 101 7.88 -4.94 -2.14
N ASP A 102 6.97 -4.08 -1.74
CA ASP A 102 5.61 -4.08 -2.26
C ASP A 102 5.51 -3.54 -3.69
N GLN A 103 4.32 -3.62 -4.29
CA GLN A 103 4.08 -3.13 -5.65
C GLN A 103 4.37 -1.62 -5.83
N LEU A 104 4.39 -0.86 -4.73
CA LEU A 104 4.69 0.58 -4.71
C LEU A 104 6.16 0.85 -4.41
N TYR A 105 7.00 -0.19 -4.28
CA TYR A 105 8.40 -0.04 -3.93
C TYR A 105 9.12 0.90 -4.90
N ASP A 106 8.94 0.75 -6.20
CA ASP A 106 9.62 1.61 -7.19
C ASP A 106 9.24 3.09 -7.05
N GLU A 107 8.00 3.39 -6.66
CA GLU A 107 7.54 4.76 -6.40
C GLU A 107 8.05 5.30 -5.05
N GLN A 108 8.17 4.42 -4.06
CA GLN A 108 8.52 4.77 -2.68
C GLN A 108 10.00 4.57 -2.33
N ARG A 109 10.82 4.03 -3.25
CA ARG A 109 12.20 3.62 -2.96
C ARG A 109 13.10 4.77 -2.53
N ALA A 110 12.77 6.00 -2.92
CA ALA A 110 13.44 7.21 -2.48
C ALA A 110 12.45 8.37 -2.43
N VAL A 111 12.59 9.22 -1.41
CA VAL A 111 11.80 10.45 -1.27
C VAL A 111 12.73 11.64 -1.13
N VAL A 112 12.26 12.80 -1.57
CA VAL A 112 12.94 14.07 -1.33
C VAL A 112 12.41 14.67 -0.05
N VAL A 113 13.27 14.87 0.93
CA VAL A 113 12.99 15.67 2.13
C VAL A 113 13.61 17.04 2.00
N ILE A 114 12.91 18.04 2.53
CA ILE A 114 13.42 19.40 2.67
C ILE A 114 13.74 19.60 4.15
N ASP A 115 14.99 19.89 4.46
CA ASP A 115 15.40 20.12 5.83
C ASP A 115 14.95 21.50 6.36
N SER A 116 15.25 21.79 7.63
CA SER A 116 14.89 23.07 8.26
C SER A 116 15.59 24.28 7.65
N MET A 117 16.64 24.08 6.85
CA MET A 117 17.39 25.11 6.14
C MET A 117 16.93 25.27 4.68
N GLY A 118 15.98 24.44 4.22
CA GLY A 118 15.47 24.46 2.86
C GLY A 118 16.27 23.60 1.87
N GLU A 119 17.26 22.84 2.35
CA GLU A 119 18.04 21.93 1.51
C GLU A 119 17.25 20.67 1.20
N LYS A 120 17.29 20.25 -0.06
CA LYS A 120 16.57 19.07 -0.55
C LYS A 120 17.52 17.88 -0.60
N THR A 121 17.21 16.83 0.15
CA THR A 121 18.00 15.60 0.17
C THR A 121 17.13 14.43 -0.25
N ALA A 122 17.65 13.57 -1.14
CA ALA A 122 17.00 12.31 -1.48
C ALA A 122 17.41 11.25 -0.44
N ILE A 123 16.43 10.63 0.22
CA ILE A 123 16.65 9.57 1.22
C ILE A 123 15.97 8.27 0.78
N SER A 124 16.58 7.12 1.10
CA SER A 124 16.09 5.80 0.68
C SER A 124 14.94 5.32 1.55
N LYS A 125 14.08 4.43 1.02
CA LYS A 125 12.99 3.77 1.78
C LYS A 125 13.49 3.09 3.04
N GLU A 126 14.66 2.51 2.98
CA GLU A 126 15.34 1.94 4.13
C GLU A 126 15.57 3.00 5.22
N GLU A 127 16.23 4.11 4.87
CA GLU A 127 16.56 5.17 5.80
C GLU A 127 15.31 5.81 6.45
N TYR A 128 14.26 6.06 5.66
CA TYR A 128 13.07 6.79 6.15
C TYR A 128 11.94 5.91 6.68
N GLN A 129 11.88 4.62 6.34
CA GLN A 129 10.82 3.71 6.82
C GLN A 129 11.30 2.67 7.82
N LEU A 130 12.59 2.31 7.88
CA LEU A 130 13.06 1.29 8.82
C LEU A 130 13.51 1.91 10.14
N ALA A 131 14.37 2.93 10.11
CA ALA A 131 15.00 3.49 11.32
C ALA A 131 14.02 4.00 12.41
N ASP A 132 12.79 4.37 12.01
CA ASP A 132 11.75 4.86 12.93
C ASP A 132 10.74 3.76 13.33
N ARG A 133 10.90 2.53 12.84
CA ARG A 133 9.99 1.42 13.16
C ARG A 133 10.31 0.86 14.53
N THR A 134 9.31 0.92 15.39
CA THR A 134 9.38 0.29 16.71
C THR A 134 8.80 -1.11 16.69
N LYS A 135 9.33 -1.95 17.57
CA LYS A 135 8.83 -3.29 17.85
C LYS A 135 7.32 -3.26 18.06
N SER A 136 6.63 -4.20 17.41
CA SER A 136 5.20 -4.38 17.57
C SER A 136 4.79 -5.83 17.48
N HIS A 137 3.62 -6.17 18.01
CA HIS A 137 3.06 -7.51 17.92
C HIS A 137 1.54 -7.46 17.97
N GLY A 138 0.85 -8.46 17.43
CA GLY A 138 -0.60 -8.42 17.43
C GLY A 138 -1.28 -9.47 16.57
N TRP A 139 -2.60 -9.38 16.54
CA TRP A 139 -3.44 -10.29 15.76
C TRP A 139 -3.83 -9.66 14.44
N TYR A 140 -3.73 -10.45 13.39
CA TYR A 140 -4.29 -10.15 12.08
C TYR A 140 -5.28 -11.24 11.70
N GLY A 141 -6.43 -10.85 11.17
CA GLY A 141 -7.44 -11.77 10.66
C GLY A 141 -7.98 -11.29 9.33
N ALA A 142 -8.16 -12.20 8.37
CA ALA A 142 -8.80 -11.92 7.09
C ALA A 142 -9.84 -12.96 6.73
N LEU A 143 -10.90 -12.51 6.07
CA LEU A 143 -11.96 -13.33 5.49
C LEU A 143 -12.12 -12.92 4.02
N THR A 144 -11.83 -13.84 3.11
CA THR A 144 -12.09 -13.70 1.69
C THR A 144 -13.25 -14.60 1.29
N THR A 145 -14.13 -14.10 0.43
CA THR A 145 -15.29 -14.83 -0.08
C THR A 145 -15.37 -14.73 -1.58
N ASN A 146 -15.76 -15.83 -2.23
CA ASN A 146 -16.12 -15.86 -3.63
C ASN A 146 -17.62 -16.14 -3.76
N ILE A 147 -18.38 -15.08 -3.99
CA ILE A 147 -19.84 -15.14 -4.12
C ILE A 147 -20.17 -15.37 -5.59
N LEU A 148 -20.77 -16.53 -5.89
CA LEU A 148 -21.31 -16.90 -7.20
C LEU A 148 -20.29 -16.79 -8.35
N ASN A 149 -18.98 -16.87 -8.08
CA ASN A 149 -17.91 -16.74 -9.06
C ASN A 149 -17.86 -15.39 -9.79
N PHE A 150 -18.51 -14.35 -9.26
CA PHE A 150 -18.47 -13.02 -9.86
C PHE A 150 -18.13 -11.90 -8.87
N LEU A 151 -18.21 -12.14 -7.56
CA LEU A 151 -17.92 -11.12 -6.56
C LEU A 151 -16.95 -11.68 -5.51
N PHE A 152 -15.76 -11.11 -5.49
CA PHE A 152 -14.69 -11.44 -4.56
C PHE A 152 -14.58 -10.37 -3.49
N VAL A 153 -15.03 -10.66 -2.28
CA VAL A 153 -14.97 -9.73 -1.14
C VAL A 153 -13.90 -10.21 -0.18
N THR A 154 -12.99 -9.33 0.22
CA THR A 154 -12.05 -9.57 1.33
C THR A 154 -12.26 -8.50 2.38
N VAL A 155 -12.32 -8.91 3.64
CA VAL A 155 -12.27 -8.01 4.81
C VAL A 155 -11.17 -8.51 5.72
N ALA A 156 -10.35 -7.60 6.22
CA ALA A 156 -9.30 -7.91 7.17
C ALA A 156 -9.24 -6.88 8.29
N TYR A 157 -8.84 -7.35 9.45
CA TYR A 157 -8.69 -6.57 10.67
C TYR A 157 -7.35 -6.89 11.32
N GLU A 158 -6.71 -5.87 11.88
CA GLU A 158 -5.47 -5.99 12.62
C GLU A 158 -5.56 -5.24 13.94
N ASP A 159 -4.97 -5.82 14.99
CA ASP A 159 -4.89 -5.28 16.34
C ASP A 159 -3.45 -5.43 16.84
N MET A 160 -2.62 -4.41 16.61
CA MET A 160 -1.20 -4.39 16.95
C MET A 160 -0.93 -3.58 18.22
N TYR A 161 0.11 -3.95 18.93
CA TYR A 161 0.62 -3.29 20.13
C TYR A 161 2.08 -2.93 19.93
N ASP A 162 2.44 -1.68 20.19
CA ASP A 162 3.83 -1.22 20.15
C ASP A 162 4.61 -1.63 21.42
N LYS A 163 5.87 -1.21 21.51
CA LYS A 163 6.74 -1.47 22.68
C LYS A 163 6.21 -0.93 24.02
N ASN A 164 5.32 0.05 23.98
CA ASN A 164 4.71 0.68 25.16
C ASN A 164 3.29 0.16 25.42
N ASP A 165 2.89 -0.94 24.76
CA ASP A 165 1.55 -1.50 24.75
C ASP A 165 0.48 -0.52 24.24
N ASN A 166 0.86 0.50 23.47
CA ASN A 166 -0.11 1.33 22.77
C ASN A 166 -0.70 0.53 21.62
N ASN A 167 -2.03 0.60 21.52
CA ASN A 167 -2.79 -0.14 20.56
C ASN A 167 -2.89 0.62 19.22
N SER A 168 -2.69 -0.09 18.11
CA SER A 168 -2.92 0.40 16.76
C SER A 168 -3.77 -0.62 15.99
N ARG A 169 -5.00 -0.22 15.67
CA ARG A 169 -5.93 -1.06 14.91
C ARG A 169 -6.00 -0.64 13.47
N SER A 170 -6.20 -1.61 12.60
CA SER A 170 -6.57 -1.35 11.22
C SER A 170 -7.70 -2.27 10.75
N LEU A 171 -8.47 -1.76 9.81
CA LEU A 171 -9.52 -2.49 9.12
C LEU A 171 -9.41 -2.13 7.65
N TRP A 172 -9.45 -3.12 6.77
CA TRP A 172 -9.64 -2.86 5.36
C TRP A 172 -10.56 -3.89 4.73
N GLY A 173 -11.24 -3.48 3.67
CA GLY A 173 -12.08 -4.34 2.87
C GLY A 173 -11.99 -3.96 1.40
N LYS A 174 -12.06 -4.95 0.53
CA LYS A 174 -12.11 -4.76 -0.92
C LYS A 174 -13.13 -5.71 -1.54
N ALA A 175 -13.85 -5.22 -2.54
CA ALA A 175 -14.73 -6.00 -3.38
C ALA A 175 -14.27 -5.87 -4.83
N ASN A 176 -14.02 -7.01 -5.47
CA ASN A 176 -13.64 -7.11 -6.87
C ASN A 176 -14.73 -7.88 -7.62
N PHE A 177 -15.13 -7.37 -8.78
CA PHE A 177 -16.14 -8.00 -9.60
C PHE A 177 -15.48 -8.73 -10.77
N ASP A 178 -15.83 -9.99 -11.03
CA ASP A 178 -15.43 -10.68 -12.26
C ASP A 178 -16.17 -10.01 -13.43
N THR A 179 -15.38 -9.34 -14.27
CA THR A 179 -15.91 -8.52 -15.34
C THR A 179 -16.19 -9.32 -16.61
N LYS A 180 -15.91 -10.63 -16.65
CA LYS A 180 -16.16 -11.50 -17.82
C LYS A 180 -17.62 -11.54 -18.27
N ILE A 181 -18.54 -11.25 -17.35
CA ILE A 181 -19.99 -11.24 -17.63
C ILE A 181 -20.41 -9.95 -18.36
N ILE A 182 -19.65 -8.85 -18.21
CA ILE A 182 -19.99 -7.54 -18.76
C ILE A 182 -19.02 -7.23 -19.92
N PRO A 183 -19.48 -7.20 -21.18
CA PRO A 183 -18.63 -6.95 -22.32
C PRO A 183 -17.80 -5.66 -22.17
N LYS A 184 -16.50 -5.76 -22.49
CA LYS A 184 -15.49 -4.69 -22.44
C LYS A 184 -15.18 -4.16 -21.04
N LEU A 185 -15.86 -4.58 -19.97
CA LEU A 185 -15.43 -4.23 -18.62
C LEU A 185 -14.20 -5.08 -18.28
N THR A 186 -13.10 -4.45 -17.89
CA THR A 186 -11.83 -5.13 -17.56
C THR A 186 -11.47 -5.03 -16.08
N LYS A 187 -11.94 -3.98 -15.40
CA LYS A 187 -11.74 -3.78 -13.97
C LYS A 187 -13.00 -3.20 -13.34
N ALA A 188 -13.35 -3.69 -12.16
CA ALA A 188 -14.36 -3.09 -11.29
C ALA A 188 -14.01 -3.46 -9.86
N GLU A 189 -13.55 -2.47 -9.10
CA GLU A 189 -13.14 -2.64 -7.71
C GLU A 189 -13.63 -1.49 -6.85
N ILE A 190 -13.91 -1.79 -5.58
CA ILE A 190 -14.12 -0.79 -4.53
C ILE A 190 -13.42 -1.26 -3.27
N GLY A 191 -12.82 -0.33 -2.55
CA GLY A 191 -12.11 -0.58 -1.32
C GLY A 191 -12.40 0.46 -0.25
N TYR A 192 -12.20 0.03 0.99
CA TYR A 192 -12.22 0.86 2.17
C TYR A 192 -11.08 0.43 3.09
N SER A 193 -10.41 1.39 3.71
CA SER A 193 -9.44 1.12 4.76
C SER A 193 -9.48 2.20 5.82
N GLN A 194 -9.31 1.84 7.08
CA GLN A 194 -9.16 2.75 8.20
C GLN A 194 -8.07 2.24 9.14
N THR A 195 -7.24 3.13 9.67
CA THR A 195 -6.15 2.79 10.60
C THR A 195 -6.18 3.70 11.84
N GLY A 196 -5.51 3.29 12.91
CA GLY A 196 -5.30 4.12 14.11
C GLY A 196 -6.59 4.50 14.85
N PHE A 197 -7.54 3.57 14.98
CA PHE A 197 -8.81 3.81 15.68
C PHE A 197 -8.92 2.99 16.97
N ASP A 198 -9.44 3.58 18.04
CA ASP A 198 -9.79 2.83 19.25
C ASP A 198 -11.11 2.06 19.09
N LYS A 199 -12.10 2.65 18.42
CA LYS A 199 -13.41 2.05 18.18
C LYS A 199 -13.87 2.39 16.76
N LEU A 200 -14.45 1.41 16.07
CA LEU A 200 -15.13 1.60 14.79
C LEU A 200 -16.50 2.28 15.02
N SER A 201 -16.48 3.55 15.45
CA SER A 201 -17.70 4.33 15.66
C SER A 201 -18.12 5.13 14.42
N GLU A 202 -17.15 5.53 13.60
CA GLU A 202 -17.38 6.36 12.41
C GLU A 202 -16.59 5.81 11.22
N PHE A 203 -17.22 5.83 10.04
CA PHE A 203 -16.60 5.36 8.79
C PHE A 203 -15.73 6.43 8.11
N LYS A 204 -15.92 7.71 8.47
CA LYS A 204 -15.16 8.84 7.95
C LYS A 204 -14.30 9.39 9.05
N THR A 205 -13.01 9.09 9.00
CA THR A 205 -12.00 9.57 9.94
C THR A 205 -10.77 10.00 9.15
N PRO A 206 -9.85 10.82 9.71
CA PRO A 206 -8.65 11.26 9.00
C PRO A 206 -7.78 10.14 8.43
N ASN A 207 -7.86 8.96 9.03
CA ASN A 207 -7.12 7.76 8.62
C ASN A 207 -7.96 6.80 7.76
N ALA A 208 -9.15 7.21 7.33
CA ALA A 208 -10.00 6.43 6.44
C ALA A 208 -9.79 6.81 4.97
N ILE A 209 -9.79 5.80 4.11
CA ILE A 209 -9.68 5.91 2.67
C ILE A 209 -10.80 5.09 2.04
N ILE A 210 -11.51 5.68 1.09
CA ILE A 210 -12.39 4.96 0.17
C ILE A 210 -11.76 5.05 -1.21
N ASN A 211 -11.68 3.95 -1.93
CA ASN A 211 -11.23 3.96 -3.32
C ASN A 211 -12.13 3.10 -4.20
N GLY A 212 -12.12 3.39 -5.49
CA GLY A 212 -12.78 2.57 -6.49
C GLY A 212 -12.15 2.76 -7.84
N SER A 213 -12.19 1.74 -8.68
CA SER A 213 -11.64 1.82 -10.03
C SER A 213 -12.49 1.03 -11.02
N LEU A 214 -12.54 1.55 -12.25
CA LEU A 214 -13.28 0.98 -13.37
C LEU A 214 -12.39 0.95 -14.61
N GLY A 215 -12.31 -0.21 -15.25
CA GLY A 215 -11.52 -0.43 -16.47
C GLY A 215 -12.43 -0.79 -17.63
N TYR A 216 -12.23 -0.14 -18.78
CA TYR A 216 -12.97 -0.39 -20.01
C TYR A 216 -12.02 -0.66 -21.18
N SER A 217 -12.17 -1.82 -21.81
CA SER A 217 -11.37 -2.23 -22.97
C SER A 217 -11.66 -1.34 -24.18
N LEU A 218 -10.61 -0.76 -24.72
CA LEU A 218 -10.64 -0.02 -25.99
C LEU A 218 -10.37 -0.95 -27.20
N GLY A 219 -9.93 -2.18 -26.94
CA GLY A 219 -9.58 -3.20 -27.93
C GLY A 219 -8.10 -3.59 -27.87
N GLY A 220 -7.79 -4.81 -28.32
CA GLY A 220 -6.44 -5.36 -28.22
C GLY A 220 -5.98 -5.44 -26.78
N SER A 221 -4.81 -4.87 -26.50
CA SER A 221 -4.21 -4.81 -25.17
C SER A 221 -4.27 -3.42 -24.52
N THR A 222 -5.24 -2.58 -24.95
CA THR A 222 -5.44 -1.23 -24.42
C THR A 222 -6.74 -1.13 -23.62
N GLN A 223 -6.67 -0.47 -22.46
CA GLN A 223 -7.83 -0.16 -21.63
C GLN A 223 -7.82 1.28 -21.12
N LEU A 224 -9.01 1.86 -20.96
CA LEU A 224 -9.24 3.11 -20.23
C LEU A 224 -9.53 2.77 -18.77
N VAL A 225 -8.79 3.37 -17.84
CA VAL A 225 -8.98 3.16 -16.39
C VAL A 225 -9.35 4.49 -15.75
N GLY A 226 -10.50 4.51 -15.10
CA GLY A 226 -10.89 5.58 -14.19
C GLY A 226 -10.67 5.13 -12.75
N SER A 227 -10.05 5.97 -11.91
CA SER A 227 -9.92 5.72 -10.48
C SER A 227 -10.47 6.88 -9.66
N TYR A 228 -11.05 6.54 -8.52
CA TYR A 228 -11.64 7.43 -7.55
C TYR A 228 -11.04 7.16 -6.18
N GLN A 229 -10.75 8.20 -5.42
CA GLN A 229 -10.33 8.09 -4.04
C GLN A 229 -10.90 9.24 -3.21
N GLU A 230 -11.39 8.93 -2.02
CA GLU A 230 -11.67 9.88 -0.96
C GLU A 230 -10.71 9.64 0.21
N ARG A 231 -10.19 10.74 0.76
CA ARG A 231 -9.51 10.81 2.04
C ARG A 231 -10.13 11.93 2.86
N TYR A 232 -10.02 11.83 4.18
CA TYR A 232 -10.61 12.82 5.06
C TYR A 232 -9.54 13.55 5.86
N VAL A 233 -9.77 14.82 6.15
CA VAL A 233 -8.89 15.65 6.97
C VAL A 233 -9.75 16.41 7.95
N ASP A 234 -9.49 16.22 9.23
CA ASP A 234 -10.14 16.99 10.28
C ASP A 234 -9.46 18.35 10.41
N LEU A 235 -10.07 19.38 9.82
CA LEU A 235 -9.51 20.73 9.79
C LEU A 235 -9.69 21.47 11.12
N ASN A 236 -10.66 21.05 11.93
CA ASN A 236 -11.07 21.74 13.14
C ASN A 236 -10.73 20.96 14.44
N ASN A 237 -10.19 19.75 14.29
CA ASN A 237 -9.74 18.84 15.34
C ASN A 237 -10.88 18.40 16.30
N ASP A 238 -12.13 18.34 15.82
CA ASP A 238 -13.30 17.90 16.59
C ASP A 238 -13.55 16.39 16.52
N GLY A 239 -12.72 15.66 15.78
CA GLY A 239 -12.80 14.22 15.56
C GLY A 239 -13.92 13.79 14.62
N LYS A 240 -14.61 14.73 13.96
CA LYS A 240 -15.76 14.45 13.07
C LYS A 240 -15.57 15.11 11.72
N ILE A 241 -15.74 14.32 10.67
CA ILE A 241 -15.67 14.84 9.30
C ILE A 241 -17.02 15.46 8.92
N LYS A 242 -17.10 16.79 8.87
CA LYS A 242 -18.30 17.56 8.52
C LYS A 242 -18.11 18.37 7.24
N GLY A 243 -18.84 17.95 6.20
CA GLY A 243 -18.99 18.70 4.96
C GLY A 243 -17.88 18.42 3.93
N THR A 244 -17.99 19.07 2.78
CA THR A 244 -17.09 18.86 1.63
C THR A 244 -15.70 19.45 1.82
N ALA A 245 -15.52 20.36 2.78
CA ALA A 245 -14.22 21.00 3.06
C ALA A 245 -13.22 20.05 3.74
N GLU A 246 -13.72 19.01 4.43
CA GLU A 246 -12.92 18.02 5.16
C GLU A 246 -12.80 16.68 4.41
N THR A 247 -13.27 16.66 3.16
CA THR A 247 -13.19 15.52 2.24
C THR A 247 -12.33 15.87 1.04
N ILE A 248 -11.15 15.27 0.96
CA ILE A 248 -10.27 15.37 -0.20
C ILE A 248 -10.65 14.27 -1.19
N THR A 249 -11.09 14.68 -2.38
CA THR A 249 -11.48 13.78 -3.46
C THR A 249 -10.43 13.82 -4.56
N SER A 250 -10.02 12.67 -5.05
CA SER A 250 -9.12 12.52 -6.20
C SER A 250 -9.79 11.65 -7.25
N MET A 251 -9.76 12.13 -8.50
CA MET A 251 -10.20 11.40 -9.67
C MET A 251 -9.08 11.37 -10.69
N SER A 252 -8.79 10.20 -11.23
CA SER A 252 -7.84 10.03 -12.31
C SER A 252 -8.47 9.25 -13.46
N LEU A 253 -8.03 9.57 -14.67
CA LEU A 253 -8.39 8.85 -15.89
C LEU A 253 -7.11 8.62 -16.68
N GLY A 254 -6.82 7.36 -16.98
CA GLY A 254 -5.61 6.95 -17.68
C GLY A 254 -5.88 5.90 -18.73
N VAL A 255 -4.92 5.72 -19.64
CA VAL A 255 -4.91 4.62 -20.59
C VAL A 255 -3.77 3.68 -20.21
N GLU A 256 -4.09 2.41 -20.05
CA GLU A 256 -3.14 1.35 -19.73
C GLU A 256 -2.94 0.45 -20.96
N PHE A 257 -1.69 0.06 -21.19
CA PHE A 257 -1.30 -0.88 -22.23
C PHE A 257 -0.69 -2.12 -21.57
N SER A 258 -1.23 -3.28 -21.89
CA SER A 258 -0.62 -4.57 -21.56
C SER A 258 0.17 -5.07 -22.78
N PHE A 259 1.31 -5.72 -22.59
CA PHE A 259 2.14 -6.26 -23.68
C PHE A 259 2.38 -7.75 -23.47
#